data_AF-A0A1U7DUC8-F1
#
_entry.id   AF-A0A1U7DUC8-F1
#
_cell.length_a   1.000
_cell.length_b   1.000
_cell.length_c   1.000
_cell.angle_alpha   90.00
_cell.angle_beta   90.00
_cell.angle_gamma   90.00
#
_symmetry.space_group_name_H-M   'P 1'
#
loop_
_entity.id
_entity.type
_entity.pdbx_description
1 polymer ?
#
loop_
_entity_poly.entity_id
_entity_poly.type
_entity_poly.pdbx_seq_one_letter_code
_entity_poly.pdbx_strand_id
1 'polypeptide(L)' 'MSRLKQSRNIDSLINNVQAIIKSQCSLSEQDVKILNEALSKLQNLKKKKGRTNEQVLMEIVKVVELLTKFFL' A
#
# COMPACT_ATOMS: atom_id res chain seq x y z
N MET A 1 18.14 2.07 -2.97
CA MET A 1 17.81 1.22 -1.81
C MET A 1 18.10 -0.24 -2.17
N SER A 2 18.55 -1.09 -1.24
CA SER A 2 18.73 -2.51 -1.55
C SER A 2 17.36 -3.20 -1.74
N ARG A 3 17.31 -4.25 -2.56
CA ARG A 3 16.08 -5.03 -2.82
C ARG A 3 15.45 -5.58 -1.53
N LEU A 4 16.29 -6.05 -0.60
CA LEU A 4 15.84 -6.55 0.70
C LEU A 4 15.17 -5.45 1.52
N LYS A 5 15.77 -4.26 1.59
CA LYS A 5 15.19 -3.12 2.32
C LYS A 5 13.89 -2.66 1.68
N GLN A 6 13.82 -2.63 0.35
CA GLN A 6 12.59 -2.30 -0.37
C GLN A 6 11.46 -3.30 -0.08
N SER A 7 11.76 -4.61 -0.11
CA SER A 7 10.76 -5.64 0.23
C SER A 7 10.25 -5.48 1.66
N ARG A 8 11.15 -5.30 2.63
CA ARG A 8 10.77 -5.09 4.04
C ARG A 8 9.90 -3.85 4.23
N ASN A 9 10.20 -2.76 3.51
CA ASN A 9 9.37 -1.56 3.56
C ASN A 9 7.96 -1.80 2.99
N ILE A 10 7.85 -2.50 1.86
CA ILE A 10 6.55 -2.88 1.28
C ILE A 10 5.77 -3.79 2.25
N ASP A 11 6.45 -4.75 2.89
CA ASP A 11 5.85 -5.63 3.89
C ASP A 11 5.31 -4.86 5.09
N SER A 12 6.09 -3.89 5.59
CA SER A 12 5.64 -3.02 6.68
C SER A 12 4.42 -2.20 6.30
N LEU A 13 4.37 -1.66 5.07
CA LEU A 13 3.21 -0.90 4.59
C LEU A 13 1.96 -1.78 4.48
N ILE A 14 2.10 -2.99 3.94
CA ILE A 14 1.00 -3.97 3.87
C ILE A 14 0.44 -4.25 5.26
N ASN A 15 1.31 -4.55 6.24
CA ASN A 15 0.89 -4.86 7.60
C ASN A 15 0.18 -3.69 8.27
N ASN A 16 0.69 -2.46 8.08
CA ASN A 16 0.07 -1.27 8.67
C ASN A 16 -1.31 -0.97 8.07
N VAL A 17 -1.46 -1.09 6.74
CA VAL A 17 -2.78 -0.91 6.09
C VAL A 17 -3.76 -1.99 6.55
N GLN A 18 -3.31 -3.24 6.67
CA GLN A 18 -4.16 -4.32 7.22
C GLN A 18 -4.56 -4.08 8.68
N ALA A 19 -3.66 -3.54 9.50
CA ALA A 19 -3.98 -3.18 10.88
C ALA A 19 -5.06 -2.09 10.91
N ILE A 20 -4.94 -1.03 10.11
CA ILE A 20 -5.96 0.02 10.03
C ILE A 20 -7.33 -0.55 9.63
N ILE A 21 -7.38 -1.39 8.60
CA ILE A 21 -8.62 -2.05 8.15
C ILE A 21 -9.24 -2.90 9.27
N LYS A 22 -8.43 -3.65 10.02
CA LYS A 22 -8.90 -4.55 11.08
C LYS A 22 -9.27 -3.83 12.38
N SER A 23 -8.65 -2.71 12.67
CA SER A 23 -8.72 -2.05 13.97
C SER A 23 -9.87 -1.04 14.09
N GLN A 24 -10.64 -0.76 13.04
CA GLN A 24 -11.56 0.37 13.06
C GLN A 24 -13.04 -0.01 12.93
N CYS A 25 -13.82 0.41 13.92
CA CYS A 25 -15.29 0.44 13.90
C CYS A 25 -15.87 1.70 13.23
N SER A 26 -15.02 2.63 12.77
CA SER A 26 -15.43 3.95 12.28
C SER A 26 -15.07 4.24 10.82
N LEU A 27 -14.54 3.26 10.07
CA LEU A 27 -14.31 3.42 8.64
C LEU A 27 -15.63 3.40 7.89
N SER A 28 -15.82 4.37 6.99
CA SER A 28 -16.92 4.29 6.04
C SER A 28 -16.68 3.17 5.01
N GLU A 29 -17.71 2.73 4.31
CA GLU A 29 -17.57 1.77 3.20
C GLU A 29 -16.58 2.28 2.14
N GLN A 30 -16.58 3.59 1.90
CA GLN A 30 -15.68 4.24 0.95
C GLN A 30 -14.22 4.17 1.43
N ASP A 31 -13.97 4.40 2.72
CA ASP A 31 -12.63 4.28 3.31
C ASP A 31 -12.10 2.85 3.23
N VAL A 32 -12.95 1.88 3.57
CA VAL A 32 -12.63 0.45 3.45
C VAL A 32 -12.28 0.10 2.01
N LYS A 33 -13.01 0.64 1.03
CA LYS A 33 -12.72 0.42 -0.40
C LYS A 33 -11.37 1.01 -0.80
N ILE A 34 -11.06 2.25 -0.40
CA ILE A 34 -9.78 2.91 -0.68
C ILE A 34 -8.62 2.12 -0.07
N LEU A 35 -8.73 1.74 1.20
CA LEU A 35 -7.69 0.99 1.92
C LEU A 35 -7.46 -0.41 1.31
N ASN A 36 -8.53 -1.10 0.89
CA ASN A 36 -8.41 -2.37 0.19
C ASN A 36 -7.76 -2.23 -1.19
N GLU A 37 -8.06 -1.16 -1.94
CA GLU A 37 -7.39 -0.90 -3.22
C GLU A 37 -5.89 -0.64 -3.02
N ALA A 38 -5.54 0.20 -2.03
CA ALA A 38 -4.15 0.47 -1.66
C ALA A 38 -3.41 -0.82 -1.27
N LEU A 39 -4.05 -1.68 -0.46
CA LEU A 39 -3.52 -2.98 -0.05
C LEU A 39 -3.26 -3.90 -1.26
N SER A 40 -4.20 -3.98 -2.19
CA SER A 40 -4.07 -4.80 -3.40
C SER A 40 -2.89 -4.35 -4.27
N LYS A 41 -2.70 -3.03 -4.46
CA LYS A 41 -1.56 -2.49 -5.21
C LYS A 41 -0.22 -2.85 -4.54
N LEU A 42 -0.12 -2.72 -3.22
CA LEU A 42 1.09 -3.09 -2.47
C LEU A 42 1.40 -4.59 -2.57
N GLN A 43 0.38 -5.46 -2.47
CA GLN A 43 0.56 -6.90 -2.64
C GLN A 43 1.01 -7.27 -4.05
N ASN A 44 0.47 -6.61 -5.08
CA ASN A 44 0.89 -6.79 -6.47
C ASN A 44 2.32 -6.31 -6.72
N LEU A 45 2.71 -5.22 -6.05
CA LEU A 45 4.07 -4.70 -6.08
C LEU A 45 5.06 -5.70 -5.48
N LYS A 46 4.70 -6.36 -4.38
CA LYS A 46 5.49 -7.43 -3.76
C LYS A 46 5.64 -8.68 -4.65
N LYS A 47 4.56 -9.11 -5.31
CA LYS A 47 4.56 -10.33 -6.14
C LYS A 47 5.40 -10.21 -7.40
N LYS A 48 5.41 -9.03 -8.05
CA LYS A 48 6.14 -8.83 -9.32
C LYS A 48 7.64 -8.67 -9.07
N LYS A 49 8.43 -9.68 -9.48
CA LYS A 49 9.89 -9.61 -9.51
C LYS A 49 10.37 -8.78 -10.71
N GLY A 50 11.57 -8.20 -10.62
CA GLY A 50 12.27 -7.59 -11.76
C GLY A 50 11.88 -6.16 -12.11
N ARG A 51 11.11 -5.46 -11.26
CA ARG A 51 10.81 -4.04 -11.48
C ARG A 51 12.04 -3.14 -11.26
N THR A 52 12.12 -2.07 -12.04
CA THR A 52 13.10 -0.99 -11.79
C THR A 52 12.68 -0.16 -10.57
N ASN A 53 13.64 0.59 -9.99
CA ASN A 53 13.33 1.47 -8.86
C ASN A 53 12.26 2.53 -9.21
N GLU A 54 12.29 3.04 -10.45
CA GLU A 54 11.30 4.00 -10.95
C GLU A 54 9.90 3.39 -11.04
N GLN A 55 9.78 2.18 -11.57
CA GLN A 55 8.50 1.46 -11.62
C GLN A 55 7.96 1.19 -10.21
N VAL A 56 8.83 0.91 -9.24
CA VAL A 56 8.41 0.77 -7.85
C VAL A 56 7.93 2.10 -7.28
N LEU A 57 8.66 3.18 -7.54
CA LEU A 57 8.29 4.52 -7.09
C LEU A 57 6.93 4.95 -7.66
N MET A 58 6.67 4.73 -8.95
CA MET A 58 5.39 5.05 -9.58
C MET A 58 4.22 4.31 -8.92
N GLU A 59 4.39 3.04 -8.57
CA GLU A 59 3.33 2.30 -7.87
C GLU A 59 3.14 2.80 -6.43
N ILE A 60 4.23 3.19 -5.75
CA ILE A 60 4.14 3.79 -4.42
C ILE A 60 3.39 5.12 -4.48
N VAL A 61 3.66 5.98 -5.48
CA VAL A 61 2.94 7.24 -5.67
C VAL A 61 1.43 7.01 -5.80
N LYS A 62 1.01 6.03 -6.61
CA LYS A 62 -0.41 5.65 -6.74
C LYS A 62 -1.03 5.19 -5.42
N VAL A 63 -0.26 4.50 -4.58
CA VAL A 63 -0.71 4.08 -3.24
C VAL A 63 -0.86 5.29 -2.32
N VAL A 64 0.10 6.21 -2.35
CA VAL A 64 0.04 7.46 -1.56
C VAL A 64 -1.15 8.31 -1.98
N GLU A 65 -1.41 8.44 -3.29
CA GLU A 65 -2.59 9.15 -3.82
C GLU A 65 -3.91 8.57 -3.31
N LEU A 66 -4.02 7.24 -3.23
CA LEU A 66 -5.19 6.59 -2.63
C LEU A 66 -5.30 6.90 -1.14
N LEU A 67 -4.19 6.81 -0.40
CA LEU A 67 -4.19 7.10 1.03
C LEU A 67 -4.50 8.57 1.33
N THR A 68 -4.08 9.51 0.48
CA THR A 68 -4.48 10.92 0.64
C THR A 68 -5.99 11.13 0.53
N LYS A 69 -6.70 10.33 -0.28
CA LYS A 69 -8.18 10.36 -0.34
C LYS A 69 -8.87 9.77 0.88
N PHE A 70 -8.13 9.03 1.70
CA PHE A 70 -8.62 8.50 2.98
C PHE A 70 -8.43 9.52 4.12
N PHE A 71 -7.40 10.36 4.06
CA PHE A 71 -7.11 11.35 5.10
C PHE A 71 -7.77 12.72 4.88
N LEU A 72 -8.28 13.00 3.69
CA LEU A 72 -8.98 14.23 3.29
C LEU A 72 -10.48 13.96 3.15
#